data_AF-A0AA42CQ10-F1
#
_entry.id   AF-A0AA42CQ10-F1
#
_cell.length_a   1.000
_cell.length_b   1.000
_cell.length_c   1.000
_cell.angle_alpha   90.00
_cell.angle_beta   90.00
_cell.angle_gamma   90.00
#
_symmetry.space_group_name_H-M   'P 1'
#
loop_
_entity.id
_entity.type
_entity.pdbx_description
1 polymer ?
#
loop_
_entity_poly.entity_id
_entity_poly.type
_entity_poly.pdbx_seq_one_letter_code
_entity_poly.pdbx_strand_id
1 'polypeptide(L)'
;MTKPTGNPPGRPRGAKNRRTAETEAAALTAAGKIALAVPGAFEGDAHAFLMLIYKDPSQPLEFRLEAAGKAIRYEKPALASVDVTSQNEHHVYAVSDKPLSNEMWVAKHAEPKPN
;
A
#
# COMPACT_ATOMS: atom_id res chain seq x y z
N MET A 1 44.82 -12.14 -12.29
CA MET A 1 43.51 -11.46 -12.20
C MET A 1 42.80 -11.96 -10.95
N THR A 2 42.80 -11.18 -9.88
CA THR A 2 42.10 -11.49 -8.63
C THR A 2 40.60 -11.19 -8.81
N LYS A 3 39.73 -12.16 -8.50
CA LYS A 3 38.27 -11.95 -8.54
C LYS A 3 37.90 -10.87 -7.52
N PRO A 4 37.03 -9.90 -7.85
CA PRO A 4 36.56 -8.93 -6.87
C PRO A 4 35.77 -9.66 -5.77
N THR A 5 36.32 -9.67 -4.56
CA THR A 5 35.62 -10.06 -3.33
C THR A 5 34.71 -8.91 -2.91
N GLY A 6 33.53 -8.84 -3.51
CA GLY A 6 32.51 -7.87 -3.13
C GLY A 6 31.16 -8.55 -3.14
N ASN A 7 30.55 -8.72 -1.97
CA ASN A 7 29.12 -8.97 -1.90
C ASN A 7 28.43 -7.84 -2.68
N PRO A 8 27.49 -8.14 -3.61
CA PRO A 8 26.83 -7.10 -4.38
C PRO A 8 26.16 -6.09 -3.43
N PRO A 9 26.24 -4.78 -3.73
CA PRO A 9 25.63 -3.76 -2.90
C PRO A 9 24.11 -3.90 -3.00
N GLY A 10 23.50 -4.44 -1.95
CA GLY A 10 22.06 -4.47 -1.78
C GLY A 10 21.42 -5.85 -1.89
N ARG A 11 20.15 -5.88 -1.54
CA ARG A 11 19.30 -7.06 -1.63
C ARG A 11 19.10 -7.43 -3.12
N PRO A 12 19.27 -8.71 -3.51
CA PRO A 12 18.97 -9.14 -4.87
C PRO A 12 17.49 -8.92 -5.20
N ARG A 13 17.21 -8.53 -6.46
CA ARG A 13 15.86 -8.26 -6.94
C ARG A 13 14.95 -9.47 -6.71
N GLY A 14 13.81 -9.25 -6.04
CA GLY A 14 12.82 -10.30 -5.74
C GLY A 14 13.09 -11.11 -4.48
N ALA A 15 14.22 -10.91 -3.78
CA ALA A 15 14.40 -11.56 -2.48
C ALA A 15 13.41 -11.01 -1.47
N LYS A 16 12.71 -11.90 -0.77
CA LYS A 16 11.70 -11.59 0.26
C LYS A 16 12.36 -11.24 1.58
N ASN A 17 11.81 -10.26 2.33
CA ASN A 17 12.38 -9.83 3.62
C ASN A 17 12.51 -11.06 4.52
N ARG A 18 13.56 -11.15 5.35
CA ARG A 18 13.70 -12.27 6.29
C ARG A 18 12.40 -12.45 7.08
N ARG A 19 11.84 -11.34 7.58
CA ARG A 19 10.54 -11.32 8.26
C ARG A 19 9.38 -11.79 7.38
N THR A 20 9.34 -11.39 6.10
CA THR A 20 8.30 -11.85 5.17
C THR A 20 8.40 -13.35 4.93
N ALA A 21 9.62 -13.87 4.69
CA ALA A 21 9.85 -15.30 4.49
C ALA A 21 9.50 -16.11 5.74
N GLU A 22 9.88 -15.62 6.93
CA GLU A 22 9.50 -16.22 8.22
C GLU A 22 7.97 -16.26 8.40
N THR A 23 7.27 -15.16 8.07
CA THR A 23 5.81 -15.08 8.20
C THR A 23 5.09 -16.04 7.23
N GLU A 24 5.54 -16.12 5.98
CA GLU A 24 4.98 -17.04 4.99
C GLU A 24 5.22 -18.50 5.39
N ALA A 25 6.42 -18.85 5.85
CA ALA A 25 6.73 -20.20 6.30
C ALA A 25 5.90 -20.61 7.52
N ALA A 26 5.70 -19.69 8.48
CA ALA A 26 4.84 -19.91 9.63
C ALA A 26 3.37 -20.10 9.23
N ALA A 27 2.87 -19.29 8.29
CA ALA A 27 1.51 -19.43 7.76
C ALA A 27 1.31 -20.78 7.05
N LEU A 28 2.26 -21.20 6.22
CA LEU A 28 2.20 -22.49 5.52
C LEU A 28 2.24 -23.67 6.49
N THR A 29 3.08 -23.59 7.53
CA THR A 29 3.14 -24.62 8.58
C THR A 29 1.83 -24.70 9.36
N ALA A 30 1.22 -23.56 9.70
CA ALA A 30 -0.06 -23.51 10.39
C ALA A 30 -1.18 -24.09 9.53
N ALA A 31 -1.24 -23.75 8.24
CA ALA A 31 -2.20 -24.30 7.29
C ALA A 31 -2.07 -25.84 7.20
N GLY A 32 -0.84 -26.37 7.13
CA GLY A 32 -0.61 -27.82 7.14
C GLY A 32 -1.11 -28.51 8.40
N LYS A 33 -0.92 -27.90 9.59
CA LYS A 33 -1.47 -28.43 10.85
C LYS A 33 -2.99 -28.45 10.85
N ILE A 34 -3.63 -27.41 10.31
CA ILE A 34 -5.09 -27.32 10.21
C ILE A 34 -5.63 -28.40 9.25
N ALA A 35 -4.98 -28.58 8.09
CA ALA A 35 -5.40 -29.60 7.12
C ALA A 35 -5.32 -31.02 7.68
N LEU A 36 -4.32 -31.31 8.53
CA LEU A 36 -4.23 -32.60 9.24
C LEU A 36 -5.32 -32.78 10.31
N ALA A 37 -5.71 -31.69 10.97
CA ALA A 37 -6.70 -31.72 12.06
C ALA A 37 -8.16 -31.70 11.57
N VAL A 38 -8.42 -31.16 10.38
CA VAL A 38 -9.76 -30.96 9.82
C VAL A 38 -9.91 -31.78 8.54
N PRO A 39 -10.56 -32.95 8.59
CA PRO A 39 -10.85 -33.74 7.39
C PRO A 39 -11.66 -32.93 6.37
N GLY A 40 -11.23 -32.94 5.11
CA GLY A 40 -11.89 -32.18 4.05
C GLY A 40 -11.70 -30.66 4.16
N ALA A 41 -10.64 -30.20 4.83
CA ALA A 41 -10.27 -28.79 4.82
C ALA A 41 -10.14 -28.25 3.38
N PHE A 42 -10.64 -27.04 3.16
CA PHE A 42 -10.53 -26.37 1.87
C PHE A 42 -9.06 -26.04 1.57
N GLU A 43 -8.58 -26.43 0.38
CA GLU A 43 -7.16 -26.27 -0.01
C GLU A 43 -6.84 -24.92 -0.66
N GLY A 44 -7.84 -24.05 -0.87
CA GLY A 44 -7.65 -22.71 -1.42
C GLY A 44 -7.47 -21.63 -0.36
N ASP A 45 -7.26 -20.39 -0.81
CA ASP A 45 -7.20 -19.24 0.08
C ASP A 45 -8.60 -18.74 0.49
N ALA A 46 -8.65 -17.80 1.43
CA ALA A 46 -9.90 -17.24 1.91
C ALA A 46 -10.73 -16.58 0.79
N HIS A 47 -10.07 -15.99 -0.22
CA HIS A 47 -10.78 -15.36 -1.33
C HIS A 47 -11.46 -16.40 -2.21
N ALA A 48 -10.76 -17.47 -2.59
CA ALA A 48 -11.30 -18.59 -3.35
C ALA A 48 -12.47 -19.26 -2.62
N PHE A 49 -12.40 -19.39 -1.29
CA PHE A 49 -13.50 -19.92 -0.48
C PHE A 49 -14.73 -19.01 -0.52
N LEU A 50 -14.56 -17.70 -0.37
CA LEU A 50 -15.67 -16.74 -0.48
C LEU A 50 -16.30 -16.76 -1.88
N MET A 51 -15.48 -16.88 -2.93
CA MET A 51 -15.95 -17.04 -4.31
C MET A 51 -16.77 -18.32 -4.50
N LEU A 52 -16.34 -19.44 -3.93
CA LEU A 52 -17.10 -20.69 -3.96
C LEU A 52 -18.50 -20.49 -3.36
N ILE A 53 -18.59 -19.85 -2.19
CA ILE A 53 -19.86 -19.61 -1.51
C ILE A 53 -20.79 -18.70 -2.33
N TYR A 54 -20.33 -17.51 -2.74
CA TYR A 54 -21.27 -16.56 -3.37
C TYR A 54 -21.69 -16.96 -4.79
N LYS A 55 -20.86 -17.75 -5.49
CA LYS A 55 -21.16 -18.26 -6.83
C LYS A 55 -22.08 -19.47 -6.83
N ASP A 56 -22.14 -20.24 -5.74
CA ASP A 56 -23.02 -21.39 -5.62
C ASP A 56 -24.48 -20.95 -5.37
N PRO A 57 -25.41 -21.17 -6.32
CA PRO A 57 -26.80 -20.77 -6.16
C PRO A 57 -27.59 -21.63 -5.17
N SER A 58 -27.04 -22.78 -4.74
CA SER A 58 -27.67 -23.62 -3.72
C SER A 58 -27.51 -23.09 -2.30
N GLN A 59 -26.58 -22.15 -2.09
CA GLN A 59 -26.39 -21.48 -0.80
C GLN A 59 -27.48 -20.42 -0.55
N PRO A 60 -27.92 -20.24 0.72
CA PRO A 60 -28.80 -19.15 1.12
C PRO A 60 -28.29 -17.78 0.62
N LEU A 61 -29.21 -16.93 0.17
CA LEU A 61 -28.88 -15.64 -0.43
C LEU A 61 -28.10 -14.75 0.55
N GLU A 62 -28.42 -14.81 1.83
CA GLU A 62 -27.78 -14.04 2.90
C GLU A 62 -26.28 -14.36 2.98
N PHE A 63 -25.92 -15.65 2.94
CA PHE A 63 -24.52 -16.08 2.95
C PHE A 63 -23.78 -15.69 1.68
N ARG A 64 -24.47 -15.72 0.53
CA ARG A 64 -23.91 -15.28 -0.74
C ARG A 64 -23.59 -13.78 -0.73
N LEU A 65 -24.51 -12.95 -0.20
CA LEU A 65 -24.31 -11.50 -0.08
C LEU A 65 -23.15 -11.17 0.88
N GLU A 66 -23.08 -11.84 2.03
CA GLU A 66 -21.99 -11.65 2.98
C GLU A 66 -20.63 -12.03 2.38
N ALA A 67 -20.56 -13.19 1.72
CA ALA A 67 -19.34 -13.66 1.08
C ALA A 67 -18.89 -12.73 -0.06
N ALA A 68 -19.83 -12.28 -0.91
CA ALA A 68 -19.55 -11.32 -1.98
C ALA A 68 -19.03 -9.98 -1.44
N GLY A 69 -19.66 -9.45 -0.38
CA GLY A 69 -19.24 -8.20 0.26
C GLY A 69 -17.82 -8.27 0.84
N LYS A 70 -17.40 -9.42 1.35
CA LYS A 70 -16.02 -9.64 1.83
C LYS A 70 -15.03 -9.84 0.68
N ALA A 71 -15.45 -10.50 -0.41
CA ALA A 71 -14.60 -10.77 -1.57
C ALA A 71 -14.34 -9.53 -2.45
N ILE A 72 -15.28 -8.58 -2.51
CA ILE A 72 -15.27 -7.48 -3.49
C ILE A 72 -13.99 -6.62 -3.47
N ARG A 73 -13.35 -6.45 -2.31
CA ARG A 73 -12.12 -5.65 -2.16
C ARG A 73 -10.88 -6.32 -2.76
N TYR A 74 -10.91 -7.64 -2.95
CA TYR A 74 -9.83 -8.40 -3.58
C TYR A 74 -10.01 -8.46 -5.10
N GLU A 75 -11.25 -8.39 -5.58
CA GLU A 75 -11.57 -8.43 -7.01
C GLU A 75 -11.53 -7.05 -7.67
N LYS A 76 -11.88 -5.99 -6.93
CA LYS A 76 -12.00 -4.63 -7.46
C LYS A 76 -11.17 -3.65 -6.63
N PRO A 77 -10.51 -2.66 -7.28
CA PRO A 77 -9.86 -1.58 -6.57
C PRO A 77 -10.85 -0.87 -5.65
N ALA A 78 -10.55 -0.85 -4.36
CA ALA A 78 -11.25 -0.01 -3.40
C ALA A 78 -10.51 1.32 -3.26
N LEU A 79 -11.25 2.42 -3.09
CA LEU A 79 -10.64 3.71 -2.75
C LEU A 79 -9.89 3.56 -1.43
N ALA A 80 -8.58 3.81 -1.46
CA ALA A 80 -7.77 3.86 -0.26
C ALA A 80 -8.16 5.11 0.55
N SER A 81 -8.26 4.97 1.88
CA SER A 81 -8.34 6.15 2.74
C SER A 81 -6.99 6.87 2.66
N VAL A 82 -6.97 8.05 2.03
CA VAL A 82 -5.80 8.91 2.02
C VAL A 82 -5.90 9.83 3.22
N ASP A 83 -5.12 9.56 4.26
CA ASP A 83 -4.92 10.52 5.35
C ASP A 83 -3.95 11.59 4.87
N VAL A 84 -4.50 12.76 4.52
CA VAL A 84 -3.68 13.93 4.18
C VAL A 84 -3.10 14.48 5.48
N THR A 85 -1.87 14.09 5.78
CA THR A 85 -1.06 14.80 6.79
C THR A 85 -0.48 16.04 6.12
N SER A 86 -1.22 17.14 6.13
CA SER A 86 -0.68 18.44 5.70
C SER A 86 0.25 18.97 6.78
N GLN A 87 1.55 19.02 6.49
CA GLN A 87 2.45 19.90 7.24
C GLN A 87 2.21 21.31 6.71
N ASN A 88 1.44 22.10 7.45
CA ASN A 88 1.33 23.54 7.18
C ASN A 88 2.67 24.18 7.56
N GLU A 89 3.62 24.20 6.62
CA GLU A 89 4.72 25.15 6.68
C GLU A 89 4.13 26.54 6.44
N HIS A 90 3.78 27.24 7.52
CA HIS A 90 3.44 28.65 7.47
C HIS A 90 4.72 29.43 7.15
N HIS A 91 4.98 29.71 5.87
CA HIS A 91 6.00 30.69 5.49
C HIS A 91 5.54 32.08 5.94
N VAL A 92 5.98 32.49 7.14
CA VAL A 92 5.79 33.85 7.64
C VAL A 92 6.85 34.73 7.00
N TYR A 93 6.47 35.50 5.98
CA TYR A 93 7.31 36.58 5.48
C TYR A 93 7.18 37.77 6.43
N ALA A 94 8.31 38.20 7.03
CA ALA A 94 8.37 39.48 7.73
C ALA A 94 8.22 40.60 6.68
N VAL A 95 6.99 41.06 6.47
CA VAL A 95 6.73 42.31 5.75
C VAL A 95 7.22 43.42 6.67
N SER A 96 8.30 44.12 6.27
CA SER A 96 8.78 45.30 6.99
C SER A 96 7.62 46.27 7.25
N ASP A 97 7.60 46.93 8.42
CA ASP A 97 6.51 47.76 8.97
C ASP A 97 5.94 48.89 8.07
N LYS A 98 6.48 49.08 6.87
CA LYS A 98 5.95 49.98 5.86
C LYS A 98 5.45 49.15 4.69
N PRO A 99 4.14 49.15 4.37
CA PRO A 99 3.66 48.51 3.16
C PRO A 99 4.35 49.17 1.96
N LEU A 100 5.10 48.39 1.18
CA LEU A 100 5.63 48.86 -0.09
C LEU A 100 4.45 49.01 -1.05
N SER A 101 4.42 50.11 -1.82
CA SER A 101 3.52 50.18 -2.96
C SER A 101 3.89 49.10 -3.98
N ASN A 102 2.92 48.71 -4.82
CA ASN A 102 3.14 47.69 -5.86
C ASN A 102 4.33 48.04 -6.78
N GLU A 103 4.51 49.33 -7.09
CA GLU A 103 5.63 49.83 -7.90
C GLU A 103 6.98 49.63 -7.20
N MET A 104 7.06 49.88 -5.89
CA MET A 104 8.29 49.67 -5.11
C MET A 104 8.62 48.18 -4.95
N TRP A 105 7.61 47.33 -4.88
CA TRP A 105 7.79 45.88 -4.80
C TRP A 105 8.34 45.31 -6.11
N VAL A 106 7.76 45.73 -7.25
CA VAL A 106 8.22 45.34 -8.59
C VAL A 106 9.65 45.82 -8.83
N ALA A 107 9.99 47.06 -8.48
CA ALA A 107 11.36 47.57 -8.64
C ALA A 107 12.41 46.81 -7.80
N LYS A 108 12.03 46.27 -6.64
CA LYS A 108 12.93 45.55 -5.74
C LYS A 108 13.08 44.07 -6.09
N HIS A 109 12.05 43.44 -6.66
CA HIS A 109 11.97 41.98 -6.81
C HIS A 109 11.73 41.49 -8.23
N ALA A 110 11.48 42.38 -9.21
CA ALA A 110 11.47 41.98 -10.60
C ALA A 110 12.93 41.88 -11.09
N GLU A 111 13.45 40.66 -11.14
CA GLU A 111 14.63 40.39 -11.96
C GLU A 111 14.35 40.81 -13.41
N PRO A 112 15.31 41.44 -14.11
CA PRO A 112 15.10 41.78 -15.52
C PRO A 112 14.95 40.48 -16.31
N LYS A 113 13.80 40.31 -16.98
CA LYS A 113 13.61 39.21 -17.93
C LYS A 113 14.69 39.31 -19.00
N PRO A 114 15.46 38.25 -19.27
CA PRO A 114 16.40 38.25 -20.39
C PRO A 114 15.62 38.32 -21.71
N ASN A 115 16.12 39.16 -22.63
CA ASN A 115 15.63 39.28 -24.01
C ASN A 115 15.85 38.00 -24.82
#